data_AF-A0ABD0QLC9-F1
#
_entry.id   AF-A0ABD0QLC9-F1
#
_cell.length_a   1.000
_cell.length_b   1.000
_cell.length_c   1.000
_cell.angle_alpha   90.00
_cell.angle_beta   90.00
_cell.angle_gamma   90.00
#
_symmetry.space_group_name_H-M   'P 1'
#
loop_
_entity.id
_entity.type
_entity.pdbx_description
1 polymer ?
#
loop_
_entity_poly.entity_id
_entity_poly.type
_entity_poly.pdbx_seq_one_letter_code
_entity_poly.pdbx_strand_id
1 'polypeptide(L)'
;DPPFSFRNVITLTSNIDTFKQKLQRERISGNLDAPEGGFDAILQTAVCQEQIGWRKHSTHLLVFSTESAFHYEADGANVLAGILDRNDEQCHLTPDGNYTHDIRQDYPSIPTLVRLLVKHNIIPIFAITNHSYSYYE
;
A
#
# COMPACT_ATOMS: atom_id res chain seq x y z
N ASP A 1 -5.85 -8.21 -14.42
CA ASP A 1 -5.20 -7.06 -15.10
C ASP A 1 -3.69 -7.29 -15.18
N PRO A 2 -2.92 -6.51 -15.95
CA PRO A 2 -1.46 -6.55 -15.85
C PRO A 2 -0.98 -6.33 -14.40
N PRO A 3 0.20 -6.83 -14.01
CA PRO A 3 0.76 -6.58 -12.68
C PRO A 3 0.86 -5.07 -12.38
N PHE A 4 0.47 -4.67 -11.18
CA PHE A 4 0.65 -3.33 -10.65
C PHE A 4 0.92 -3.43 -9.14
N SER A 5 1.76 -2.55 -8.58
CA SER A 5 2.04 -2.53 -7.14
C SER A 5 0.89 -1.91 -6.34
N PHE A 6 0.58 -0.63 -6.60
CA PHE A 6 -0.49 0.08 -5.88
C PHE A 6 -1.29 1.01 -6.79
N ARG A 7 -2.62 1.01 -6.58
CA ARG A 7 -3.55 1.96 -7.19
C ARG A 7 -4.58 2.45 -6.17
N ASN A 8 -4.66 3.76 -5.97
CA ASN A 8 -5.74 4.40 -5.25
C ASN A 8 -6.99 4.55 -6.14
N VAL A 9 -7.96 3.65 -5.98
CA VAL A 9 -9.17 3.58 -6.82
C VAL A 9 -10.28 4.54 -6.33
N ILE A 10 -10.41 4.64 -5.01
CA ILE A 10 -11.54 5.31 -4.35
C ILE A 10 -10.99 6.20 -3.24
N THR A 11 -10.93 7.51 -3.50
CA THR A 11 -10.75 8.52 -2.45
C THR A 11 -11.84 8.37 -1.40
N LEU A 12 -11.49 8.55 -0.12
CA LEU A 12 -12.41 8.45 1.01
C LEU A 12 -13.66 9.30 0.76
N THR A 13 -14.83 8.65 0.83
CA THR A 13 -16.12 9.25 0.50
C THR A 13 -17.18 8.80 1.49
N SER A 14 -18.14 9.68 1.77
CA SER A 14 -19.36 9.33 2.51
C SER A 14 -20.42 8.66 1.65
N ASN A 15 -20.24 8.63 0.32
CA ASN A 15 -21.19 8.03 -0.61
C ASN A 15 -20.91 6.53 -0.77
N ILE A 16 -21.67 5.72 -0.04
CA ILE A 16 -21.55 4.26 -0.03
C ILE A 16 -21.87 3.62 -1.40
N ASP A 17 -22.76 4.22 -2.19
CA ASP A 17 -23.13 3.68 -3.50
C ASP A 17 -21.98 3.87 -4.50
N THR A 18 -21.31 5.02 -4.46
CA THR A 18 -20.09 5.26 -5.24
C THR A 18 -18.99 4.27 -4.86
N PHE A 19 -18.80 4.04 -3.56
CA PHE A 19 -17.84 3.07 -3.07
C PHE A 19 -18.14 1.66 -3.61
N LYS A 20 -19.38 1.18 -3.46
CA LYS A 20 -19.80 -0.15 -3.93
C LYS A 20 -19.66 -0.30 -5.45
N GLN A 21 -20.10 0.70 -6.22
CA GLN A 21 -20.05 0.66 -7.68
C GLN A 21 -18.61 0.62 -8.22
N LYS A 22 -17.69 1.38 -7.61
CA LYS A 22 -16.28 1.33 -7.98
C LYS A 22 -15.64 0.00 -7.55
N LEU A 23 -15.87 -0.44 -6.31
CA LEU A 23 -15.30 -1.67 -5.77
C LEU A 23 -15.70 -2.90 -6.61
N GLN A 24 -16.95 -2.99 -7.06
CA GLN A 24 -17.44 -4.11 -7.88
C GLN A 24 -16.77 -4.21 -9.26
N ARG A 25 -16.08 -3.16 -9.71
CA ARG A 25 -15.38 -3.14 -11.01
C ARG A 25 -13.92 -3.54 -10.91
N GLU A 26 -13.38 -3.63 -9.69
CA GLU A 26 -11.99 -4.02 -9.48
C GLU A 26 -11.77 -5.48 -9.86
N ARG A 27 -10.58 -5.74 -10.40
CA ARG A 27 -10.18 -7.06 -10.87
C ARG A 27 -8.87 -7.45 -10.23
N ILE A 28 -8.71 -8.75 -10.03
CA ILE A 28 -7.49 -9.32 -9.50
C ILE A 28 -6.38 -9.22 -10.56
N SER A 29 -5.17 -8.93 -10.10
CA SER A 29 -3.93 -9.08 -10.85
C SER A 29 -3.13 -10.25 -10.29
N GLY A 30 -2.02 -10.62 -10.92
CA GLY A 30 -1.16 -11.68 -10.41
C GLY A 30 0.30 -11.38 -10.68
N ASN A 31 1.17 -11.90 -9.82
CA ASN A 31 2.62 -11.88 -9.90
C ASN A 31 3.18 -13.32 -9.92
N LEU A 32 4.51 -13.45 -9.88
CA LEU A 32 5.22 -14.73 -10.02
C LEU A 32 5.56 -15.37 -8.66
N ASP A 33 5.88 -14.54 -7.67
CA ASP A 33 6.31 -14.92 -6.34
C ASP A 33 5.21 -14.74 -5.30
N ALA A 34 5.42 -15.32 -4.11
CA ALA A 34 4.41 -15.34 -3.06
C ALA A 34 4.35 -14.06 -2.20
N PRO A 35 5.49 -13.43 -1.79
CA PRO A 35 5.42 -12.18 -1.04
C PRO A 35 4.89 -11.04 -1.90
N GLU A 36 4.12 -10.14 -1.29
CA GLU A 36 3.44 -9.05 -2.01
C GLU A 36 4.04 -7.68 -1.68
N GLY A 37 3.92 -6.74 -2.61
CA GLY A 37 4.35 -5.34 -2.47
C GLY A 37 3.45 -4.48 -1.57
N GLY A 38 2.71 -5.07 -0.63
CA GLY A 38 1.70 -4.36 0.17
C GLY A 38 2.25 -3.21 1.02
N PHE A 39 3.54 -3.22 1.34
CA PHE A 39 4.19 -2.16 2.11
C PHE A 39 4.34 -0.85 1.32
N ASP A 40 4.49 -0.90 -0.01
CA ASP A 40 4.40 0.29 -0.86
C ASP A 40 3.01 0.93 -0.73
N ALA A 41 1.96 0.11 -0.77
CA ALA A 41 0.59 0.58 -0.64
C ALA A 41 0.33 1.25 0.72
N ILE A 42 0.84 0.68 1.82
CA ILE A 42 0.73 1.29 3.16
C ILE A 42 1.44 2.65 3.17
N LEU A 43 2.67 2.73 2.66
CA LEU A 43 3.43 3.97 2.64
C LEU A 43 2.72 5.04 1.81
N GLN A 44 2.35 4.73 0.57
CA GLN A 44 1.67 5.67 -0.33
C GLN A 44 0.33 6.13 0.27
N THR A 45 -0.41 5.22 0.91
CA THR A 45 -1.64 5.57 1.62
C THR A 45 -1.39 6.52 2.81
N ALA A 46 -0.25 6.38 3.48
CA ALA A 46 0.12 7.25 4.59
C ALA A 46 0.56 8.64 4.12
N VAL A 47 1.33 8.76 3.03
CA VAL A 47 1.94 10.04 2.62
C VAL A 47 1.08 10.85 1.64
N CYS A 48 0.25 10.20 0.82
CA CYS A 48 -0.61 10.85 -0.17
C CYS A 48 -1.92 11.36 0.43
N GLN A 49 -1.82 12.29 1.39
CA GLN A 49 -2.94 12.76 2.21
C GLN A 49 -4.15 13.25 1.40
N GLU A 50 -3.91 14.02 0.35
CA GLU A 50 -4.98 14.63 -0.47
C GLU A 50 -5.65 13.63 -1.40
N GLN A 51 -4.85 12.77 -2.06
CA GLN A 51 -5.35 11.75 -3.00
C GLN A 51 -6.18 10.67 -2.29
N ILE A 52 -5.75 10.28 -1.09
CA ILE A 52 -6.49 9.34 -0.23
C ILE A 52 -7.71 10.02 0.40
N GLY A 53 -7.59 11.29 0.79
CA GLY A 53 -8.69 12.08 1.35
C GLY A 53 -8.81 12.00 2.87
N TRP A 54 -7.68 11.87 3.58
CA TRP A 54 -7.66 11.89 5.05
C TRP A 54 -8.17 13.24 5.60
N ARG A 55 -9.05 13.20 6.61
CA ARG A 55 -9.64 14.42 7.20
C ARG A 55 -8.95 14.78 8.50
N LYS A 56 -8.48 16.03 8.64
CA LYS A 56 -7.68 16.54 9.78
C LYS A 56 -8.24 16.30 11.19
N HIS A 57 -9.55 16.08 11.34
CA HIS A 57 -10.22 15.86 12.62
C HIS A 57 -11.03 14.56 12.63
N SER A 58 -10.38 13.46 12.26
CA SER A 58 -11.00 12.14 12.28
C SER A 58 -10.00 11.07 12.70
N THR A 59 -10.52 9.95 13.20
CA THR A 59 -9.73 8.73 13.36
C THR A 59 -9.45 8.15 11.99
N HIS A 60 -8.17 7.96 11.67
CA HIS A 60 -7.74 7.31 10.44
C HIS A 60 -7.52 5.83 10.70
N LEU A 61 -8.32 4.97 10.05
CA LEU A 61 -8.18 3.52 10.10
C LEU A 61 -7.70 3.03 8.74
N LEU A 62 -6.60 2.30 8.72
CA LEU A 62 -6.08 1.63 7.55
C LEU A 62 -6.28 0.12 7.70
N VAL A 63 -7.23 -0.45 6.98
CA VAL A 63 -7.45 -1.90 6.95
C VAL A 63 -6.58 -2.49 5.85
N PHE A 64 -5.59 -3.29 6.23
CA PHE A 64 -4.71 -4.00 5.31
C PHE A 64 -5.09 -5.48 5.31
N SER A 65 -5.56 -5.98 4.17
CA SER A 65 -5.96 -7.38 4.00
C SER A 65 -5.02 -8.09 3.03
N THR A 66 -4.47 -9.22 3.44
CA THR A 66 -3.67 -10.08 2.57
C THR A 66 -3.74 -11.52 3.05
N GLU A 67 -3.42 -12.44 2.14
CA GLU A 67 -3.19 -13.85 2.44
C GLU A 67 -1.72 -14.27 2.30
N SER A 68 -0.82 -13.34 2.02
CA SER A 68 0.58 -13.60 1.69
C SER A 68 1.56 -12.93 2.65
N ALA A 69 2.83 -13.33 2.58
CA ALA A 69 3.95 -12.57 3.15
C ALA A 69 4.13 -11.22 2.45
N PHE A 70 5.08 -10.41 2.91
CA PHE A 70 5.36 -9.08 2.38
C PHE A 70 6.82 -8.95 1.94
N HIS A 71 7.03 -8.11 0.93
CA HIS A 71 8.36 -7.56 0.66
C HIS A 71 8.65 -6.34 1.54
N TYR A 72 9.93 -6.19 1.91
CA TYR A 72 10.44 -5.06 2.68
C TYR A 72 11.84 -4.64 2.21
N GLU A 73 12.39 -3.57 2.79
CA GLU A 73 13.71 -3.02 2.44
C GLU A 73 14.76 -4.12 2.17
N ALA A 74 15.49 -3.94 1.06
CA ALA A 74 16.47 -4.83 0.42
C ALA A 74 15.91 -5.96 -0.47
N ASP A 75 14.60 -6.24 -0.47
CA ASP A 75 14.03 -7.26 -1.36
C ASP A 75 14.04 -6.84 -2.83
N GLY A 76 13.82 -5.57 -3.15
CA GLY A 76 13.91 -5.06 -4.53
C GLY A 76 15.34 -5.02 -5.07
N ALA A 77 16.31 -4.91 -4.16
CA ALA A 77 17.75 -4.98 -4.48
C ALA A 77 18.22 -6.42 -4.73
N ASN A 78 17.52 -7.43 -4.19
CA ASN A 78 17.85 -8.82 -4.45
C ASN A 78 17.69 -9.16 -5.95
N VAL A 79 18.51 -10.12 -6.41
CA VAL A 79 19.10 -10.28 -7.77
C VAL A 79 18.11 -10.32 -8.96
N LEU A 80 16.80 -10.25 -8.75
CA LEU A 80 15.77 -10.38 -9.80
C LEU A 80 15.18 -9.04 -10.28
N ALA A 81 15.12 -8.00 -9.45
CA ALA A 81 14.53 -6.70 -9.83
C ALA A 81 15.56 -5.58 -10.01
N GLY A 82 16.70 -5.64 -9.29
CA GLY A 82 17.82 -4.69 -9.47
C GLY A 82 17.49 -3.24 -9.08
N ILE A 83 16.51 -3.04 -8.19
CA ILE A 83 16.09 -1.73 -7.71
C ILE A 83 17.00 -1.35 -6.54
N LEU A 84 17.90 -0.38 -6.78
CA LEU A 84 18.94 -0.01 -5.81
C LEU A 84 18.59 1.23 -4.97
N ASP A 85 17.73 2.09 -5.50
CA ASP A 85 17.36 3.33 -4.83
C ASP A 85 16.44 3.02 -3.66
N ARG A 86 16.71 3.62 -2.50
CA ARG A 86 15.88 3.46 -1.32
C ARG A 86 14.57 4.21 -1.48
N ASN A 87 13.54 3.75 -0.79
CA ASN A 87 12.27 4.47 -0.69
C ASN A 87 12.47 5.90 -0.14
N ASP A 88 12.03 6.91 -0.90
CA ASP A 88 12.18 8.33 -0.56
C ASP A 88 11.09 8.86 0.40
N GLU A 89 10.13 8.00 0.74
CA GLU A 89 9.01 8.29 1.63
C GLU A 89 8.08 9.42 1.14
N GLN A 90 8.08 9.71 -0.17
CA GLN A 90 7.21 10.73 -0.77
C GLN A 90 5.99 10.13 -1.46
N CYS A 91 5.01 11.00 -1.71
CA CYS A 91 3.82 10.65 -2.47
C CYS A 91 4.13 10.63 -3.97
N HIS A 92 3.86 9.49 -4.61
CA HIS A 92 4.17 9.24 -6.02
C HIS A 92 2.97 8.71 -6.81
N LEU A 93 1.77 9.18 -6.46
CA LEU A 93 0.53 8.85 -7.16
C LEU A 93 0.31 9.78 -8.35
N THR A 94 -0.05 9.20 -9.49
CA THR A 94 -0.59 9.96 -10.62
C THR A 94 -1.97 10.54 -10.27
N PRO A 95 -2.49 11.51 -11.06
CA PRO A 95 -3.86 11.97 -10.92
C PRO A 95 -4.91 10.85 -10.99
N ASP A 96 -4.61 9.76 -11.72
CA ASP A 96 -5.46 8.57 -11.82
C ASP A 96 -5.26 7.56 -10.68
N GLY A 97 -4.39 7.88 -9.71
CA GLY A 97 -4.15 7.09 -8.51
C GLY A 97 -3.13 5.97 -8.65
N ASN A 98 -2.40 5.85 -9.75
CA ASN A 98 -1.38 4.82 -9.92
C ASN A 98 -0.07 5.22 -9.23
N TYR A 99 0.54 4.29 -8.50
CA TYR A 99 1.90 4.47 -7.98
C TYR A 99 2.93 4.36 -9.12
N THR A 100 3.92 5.25 -9.13
CA THR A 100 4.86 5.41 -10.26
C THR A 100 6.30 4.97 -9.97
N HIS A 101 6.60 4.65 -8.71
CA HIS A 101 7.96 4.37 -8.26
C HIS A 101 8.17 2.91 -7.82
N ASP A 102 7.22 2.03 -8.09
CA ASP A 102 7.29 0.59 -7.81
C ASP A 102 8.47 -0.13 -8.48
N ILE A 103 8.91 0.36 -9.64
CA ILE A 103 10.11 -0.14 -10.33
C ILE A 103 11.33 0.79 -10.21
N ARG A 104 11.23 1.84 -9.40
CA ARG A 104 12.25 2.89 -9.27
C ARG A 104 12.89 2.94 -7.91
N GLN A 105 12.15 2.59 -6.87
CA GLN A 105 12.65 2.56 -5.50
C GLN A 105 12.21 1.28 -4.80
N ASP A 106 13.05 0.86 -3.86
CA ASP A 106 12.84 -0.34 -3.07
C ASP A 106 11.65 -0.17 -2.11
N TYR A 107 11.19 -1.30 -1.59
CA TYR A 107 10.14 -1.36 -0.59
C TYR A 107 10.56 -0.61 0.68
N PRO A 108 9.60 -0.03 1.42
CA PRO A 108 9.92 0.64 2.67
C PRO A 108 10.28 -0.34 3.79
N SER A 109 11.08 0.14 4.73
CA SER A 109 11.39 -0.58 5.96
C SER A 109 10.21 -0.54 6.95
N ILE A 110 10.11 -1.53 7.83
CA ILE A 110 9.11 -1.54 8.92
C ILE A 110 9.23 -0.27 9.80
N PRO A 111 10.42 0.16 10.25
CA PRO A 111 10.56 1.40 11.03
C PRO A 111 10.05 2.64 10.29
N THR A 112 10.26 2.72 8.96
CA THR A 112 9.71 3.80 8.13
C THR A 112 8.18 3.80 8.17
N LEU A 113 7.53 2.65 7.98
CA LEU A 113 6.08 2.54 8.03
C LEU A 113 5.53 2.95 9.40
N VAL A 114 6.12 2.45 10.50
CA VAL A 114 5.72 2.82 11.86
C VAL A 114 5.80 4.34 12.07
N ARG A 115 6.91 4.97 11.67
CA ARG A 115 7.08 6.42 11.82
C ARG A 115 6.06 7.20 11.00
N LEU A 116 5.80 6.82 9.75
CA LEU A 116 4.85 7.52 8.89
C LEU A 116 3.41 7.37 9.36
N LEU A 117 3.00 6.16 9.76
CA LEU A 117 1.66 5.92 10.30
C LEU A 117 1.42 6.74 11.58
N VAL A 118 2.39 6.79 12.50
CA VAL A 118 2.33 7.64 13.70
C VAL A 118 2.27 9.13 13.32
N LYS A 119 3.15 9.58 12.42
CA LYS A 119 3.19 10.99 11.95
C LYS A 119 1.86 11.44 11.36
N HIS A 120 1.16 10.56 10.65
CA HIS A 120 -0.11 10.85 9.99
C HIS A 120 -1.35 10.42 10.80
N ASN A 121 -1.15 9.99 12.05
CA ASN A 121 -2.21 9.56 12.97
C ASN A 121 -3.11 8.45 12.39
N ILE A 122 -2.49 7.47 11.72
CA ILE A 122 -3.14 6.33 11.06
C ILE A 122 -2.95 5.08 11.90
N ILE A 123 -4.06 4.42 12.22
CA ILE A 123 -4.07 3.16 12.96
C ILE A 123 -4.20 2.02 11.94
N PRO A 124 -3.16 1.20 11.74
CA PRO A 124 -3.25 0.02 10.89
C PRO A 124 -4.03 -1.10 11.58
N ILE A 125 -4.85 -1.81 10.81
CA ILE A 125 -5.55 -3.03 11.20
C ILE A 125 -5.19 -4.10 10.16
N PHE A 126 -4.44 -5.11 10.57
CA PHE A 126 -4.04 -6.22 9.71
C PHE A 126 -5.11 -7.32 9.72
N ALA A 127 -5.86 -7.44 8.63
CA ALA A 127 -6.87 -8.46 8.41
C ALA A 127 -6.27 -9.62 7.60
N ILE A 128 -5.53 -10.50 8.29
CA ILE A 128 -4.69 -11.54 7.69
C ILE A 128 -5.36 -12.92 7.79
N THR A 129 -5.16 -13.76 6.78
CA THR A 129 -5.55 -15.18 6.84
C THR A 129 -4.69 -15.96 7.84
N ASN A 130 -5.25 -17.04 8.39
CA ASN A 130 -4.57 -17.82 9.45
C ASN A 130 -3.19 -18.37 9.04
N HIS A 131 -3.01 -18.76 7.77
CA HIS A 131 -1.76 -19.37 7.30
C HIS A 131 -0.61 -18.35 7.15
N SER A 132 -0.92 -17.06 7.06
CA SER A 132 0.07 -15.97 6.96
C SER A 132 0.17 -15.14 8.25
N TYR A 133 -0.61 -15.50 9.29
CA TYR A 133 -0.70 -14.76 10.54
C TYR A 133 0.66 -14.55 11.22
N SER A 134 1.53 -15.56 11.24
CA SER A 134 2.86 -15.50 11.89
C SER A 134 3.81 -14.46 11.29
N TYR A 135 3.56 -14.00 10.05
CA TYR A 135 4.35 -12.92 9.47
C TYR A 135 3.98 -11.54 10.05
N TYR A 136 2.79 -11.41 10.63
CA TYR A 136 2.19 -10.13 11.03
C TYR A 136 1.89 -10.01 12.54
N GLU A 137 2.17 -11.05 13.34
CA GLU A 137 1.96 -11.05 14.79
C GLU A 137 3.05 -10.30 15.58
#